data_AF-A0A871KNC3-F1
#
_entry.id   AF-A0A871KNC3-F1
#
_cell.length_a   1.000
_cell.length_b   1.000
_cell.length_c   1.000
_cell.angle_alpha   90.00
_cell.angle_beta   90.00
_cell.angle_gamma   90.00
#
_symmetry.space_group_name_H-M   'P 1'
#
loop_
_entity.id
_entity.type
_entity.pdbx_description
1 polymer ?
#
loop_
_entity_poly.entity_id
_entity_poly.type
_entity_poly.pdbx_seq_one_letter_code
_entity_poly.pdbx_strand_id
1 'polypeptide(L)'
;KEKKFYMDANRFAKILKPHHYIIDLKANSIELTEEGIKKGENFFKIPNLYDSNNIVLLHCIKNALKAHFIMNKNKDYLVYKNNVLIIDQFTGRTLEGRQFSDGLHQALEAKEGCIIKEETEIAATITYQNFFRIYKKI
;
A
#
# COMPACT_ATOMS: atom_id res chain seq x y z
N LYS A 1 -7.35 11.82 -7.47
CA LYS A 1 -8.39 10.78 -7.26
C LYS A 1 -7.88 9.69 -6.32
N GLU A 2 -6.65 9.22 -6.49
CA GLU A 2 -6.02 8.16 -5.68
C GLU A 2 -5.88 8.45 -4.19
N LYS A 3 -5.49 9.68 -3.80
CA LYS A 3 -5.43 10.08 -2.37
C LYS A 3 -6.73 9.79 -1.61
N LYS A 4 -7.88 9.94 -2.27
CA LYS A 4 -9.19 9.66 -1.68
C LYS A 4 -9.40 8.16 -1.46
N PHE A 5 -8.93 7.31 -2.38
CA PHE A 5 -9.01 5.87 -2.23
C PHE A 5 -8.19 5.37 -1.04
N TYR A 6 -6.98 5.89 -0.79
CA TYR A 6 -6.21 5.55 0.41
C TYR A 6 -6.94 5.93 1.71
N MET A 7 -7.58 7.10 1.74
CA MET A 7 -8.36 7.53 2.91
C MET A 7 -9.61 6.68 3.12
N ASP A 8 -10.34 6.34 2.06
CA ASP A 8 -11.54 5.51 2.15
C ASP A 8 -11.20 4.05 2.49
N ALA A 9 -10.10 3.52 1.92
CA ALA A 9 -9.55 2.21 2.27
C ALA A 9 -9.09 2.14 3.74
N ASN A 10 -8.45 3.19 4.25
CA ASN A 10 -8.08 3.30 5.67
C ASN A 10 -9.32 3.28 6.59
N ARG A 11 -10.40 3.96 6.21
CA ARG A 11 -11.67 3.91 6.95
C ARG A 11 -12.25 2.50 6.95
N PHE A 12 -12.24 1.83 5.80
CA PHE A 12 -12.70 0.45 5.68
C PHE A 12 -11.89 -0.51 6.57
N ALA A 13 -10.56 -0.41 6.54
CA ALA A 13 -9.65 -1.23 7.36
C ALA A 13 -9.96 -1.12 8.87
N LYS A 14 -10.31 0.07 9.37
CA LYS A 14 -10.68 0.30 10.78
C LYS A 14 -12.01 -0.35 11.19
N ILE A 15 -12.91 -0.61 10.25
CA ILE A 15 -14.26 -1.16 10.51
C ILE A 15 -14.27 -2.70 10.44
N LEU A 16 -13.21 -3.30 9.90
CA LEU A 16 -13.08 -4.74 9.78
C LEU A 16 -12.87 -5.40 11.15
N LYS A 17 -13.40 -6.61 11.29
CA LYS A 17 -13.28 -7.46 12.47
C LYS A 17 -12.37 -8.63 12.12
N PRO A 18 -11.82 -9.36 13.12
CA PRO A 18 -10.90 -10.47 12.86
C PRO A 18 -11.43 -11.59 11.95
N HIS A 19 -12.75 -11.71 11.79
CA HIS A 19 -13.38 -12.75 10.97
C HIS A 19 -13.46 -12.37 9.48
N HIS A 20 -13.23 -11.09 9.15
CA HIS A 20 -13.34 -10.56 7.79
C HIS A 20 -12.05 -10.66 6.97
N TYR A 21 -10.95 -11.08 7.57
CA TYR A 21 -9.65 -11.18 6.91
C TYR A 21 -8.83 -12.35 7.46
N ILE A 22 -7.93 -12.88 6.64
CA ILE A 22 -6.97 -13.91 6.99
C ILE A 22 -5.57 -13.29 6.84
N ILE A 23 -4.74 -13.46 7.87
CA ILE A 23 -3.36 -12.97 7.88
C ILE A 23 -2.42 -14.16 7.79
N ASP A 24 -1.50 -14.13 6.82
CA ASP A 24 -0.33 -14.99 6.81
C ASP A 24 0.91 -14.19 7.17
N LEU A 25 1.37 -14.35 8.41
CA LEU A 25 2.57 -13.68 8.93
C LEU A 25 3.88 -14.21 8.31
N LYS A 26 3.88 -15.43 7.76
CA LYS A 26 5.07 -15.98 7.08
C LYS A 26 5.23 -15.36 5.70
N ALA A 27 4.12 -15.24 4.97
CA ALA A 27 4.10 -14.65 3.64
C ALA A 27 4.00 -13.11 3.66
N ASN A 28 3.76 -12.49 4.83
CA ASN A 28 3.43 -11.07 4.95
C ASN A 28 2.31 -10.64 4.00
N SER A 29 1.31 -11.53 3.86
CA SER A 29 0.14 -11.33 3.01
C SER A 29 -1.13 -11.29 3.85
N ILE A 30 -2.13 -10.57 3.33
CA ILE A 30 -3.44 -10.44 3.94
C ILE A 30 -4.50 -10.55 2.86
N GLU A 31 -5.50 -11.37 3.13
CA GLU A 31 -6.61 -11.62 2.22
C GLU A 31 -7.94 -11.39 2.93
N LEU A 32 -8.95 -10.95 2.19
CA LEU A 32 -10.31 -10.79 2.72
C LEU A 32 -11.02 -12.13 2.64
N THR A 33 -11.79 -12.46 3.68
CA THR A 33 -12.74 -13.58 3.62
C THR A 33 -13.96 -13.17 2.80
N GLU A 34 -14.82 -14.13 2.45
CA GLU A 34 -16.08 -13.84 1.75
C GLU A 34 -16.95 -12.81 2.49
N GLU A 35 -16.99 -12.87 3.83
CA GLU A 35 -17.67 -11.87 4.65
C GLU A 35 -17.03 -10.49 4.54
N GLY A 36 -15.70 -10.42 4.51
CA GLY A 36 -14.96 -9.19 4.30
C GLY A 36 -15.22 -8.57 2.93
N ILE A 37 -15.31 -9.40 1.88
CA ILE A 37 -15.62 -8.97 0.52
C ILE A 37 -17.03 -8.37 0.46
N LYS A 38 -18.05 -9.08 0.96
CA LYS A 38 -19.44 -8.58 1.02
C LYS A 38 -19.54 -7.28 1.81
N LYS A 39 -18.77 -7.15 2.89
CA LYS A 39 -18.72 -5.91 3.68
C LYS A 39 -18.07 -4.77 2.90
N GLY A 40 -17.02 -5.05 2.12
CA GLY A 40 -16.40 -4.10 1.21
C GLY A 40 -17.36 -3.61 0.14
N GLU A 41 -18.05 -4.52 -0.52
CA GLU A 41 -19.06 -4.20 -1.54
C GLU A 41 -20.14 -3.26 -0.99
N ASN A 42 -20.66 -3.56 0.20
CA ASN A 42 -21.64 -2.70 0.87
C ASN A 42 -21.08 -1.33 1.29
N PHE A 43 -19.83 -1.29 1.78
CA PHE A 43 -19.21 -0.04 2.22
C PHE A 43 -18.91 0.91 1.06
N PHE A 44 -18.37 0.38 -0.04
CA PHE A 44 -18.05 1.14 -1.24
C PHE A 44 -19.22 1.28 -2.21
N LYS A 45 -20.36 0.62 -1.94
CA LYS A 45 -21.58 0.59 -2.77
C LYS A 45 -21.28 0.12 -4.20
N ILE A 46 -20.49 -0.93 -4.31
CA ILE A 46 -20.09 -1.54 -5.58
C ILE A 46 -20.66 -2.96 -5.68
N PRO A 47 -21.03 -3.42 -6.89
CA PRO A 47 -21.62 -4.74 -7.07
C PRO A 47 -20.60 -5.87 -6.92
N ASN A 48 -19.34 -5.64 -7.31
CA ASN A 48 -18.26 -6.62 -7.21
C ASN A 48 -16.93 -5.91 -6.96
N LEU A 49 -16.24 -6.29 -5.88
CA LEU A 49 -14.94 -5.73 -5.52
C LEU A 49 -13.82 -6.15 -6.48
N TYR A 50 -13.93 -7.32 -7.10
CA TYR A 50 -12.91 -7.91 -7.99
C TYR A 50 -13.13 -7.57 -9.47
N ASP A 51 -14.05 -6.66 -9.78
CA ASP A 51 -14.24 -6.19 -11.14
C ASP A 51 -13.01 -5.40 -11.64
N SER A 52 -12.76 -5.43 -12.95
CA SER A 52 -11.61 -4.75 -13.58
C SER A 52 -11.62 -3.24 -13.36
N ASN A 53 -12.80 -2.65 -13.20
CA ASN A 53 -12.96 -1.23 -12.90
C ASN A 53 -12.47 -0.86 -11.48
N ASN A 54 -12.40 -1.85 -10.57
CA ASN A 54 -12.10 -1.64 -9.15
C ASN A 54 -10.69 -2.10 -8.76
N ILE A 55 -9.82 -2.45 -9.72
CA ILE A 55 -8.46 -2.96 -9.45
C ILE A 55 -7.66 -2.02 -8.54
N VAL A 56 -7.68 -0.72 -8.85
CA VAL A 56 -6.96 0.30 -8.07
C VAL A 56 -7.50 0.38 -6.63
N LEU A 57 -8.83 0.30 -6.47
CA LEU A 57 -9.46 0.33 -5.15
C LEU A 57 -9.12 -0.94 -4.34
N LEU A 58 -9.20 -2.11 -4.96
CA LEU A 58 -8.84 -3.38 -4.35
C LEU A 58 -7.38 -3.37 -3.88
N HIS A 59 -6.48 -2.83 -4.70
CA HIS A 59 -5.07 -2.65 -4.35
C HIS A 59 -4.89 -1.72 -3.16
N CYS A 60 -5.54 -0.54 -3.16
CA CYS A 60 -5.55 0.38 -2.01
C CYS A 60 -6.09 -0.29 -0.72
N ILE A 61 -7.12 -1.13 -0.82
CA ILE A 61 -7.69 -1.86 0.31
C ILE A 61 -6.70 -2.89 0.85
N LYS A 62 -6.06 -3.68 -0.02
CA LYS A 62 -5.02 -4.64 0.39
C LYS A 62 -3.85 -3.94 1.08
N ASN A 63 -3.44 -2.78 0.58
CA ASN A 63 -2.40 -1.97 1.21
C ASN A 63 -2.82 -1.38 2.55
N ALA A 64 -4.06 -0.90 2.67
CA ALA A 64 -4.60 -0.43 3.95
C ALA A 64 -4.64 -1.55 4.98
N LEU A 65 -5.09 -2.75 4.59
CA LEU A 65 -5.07 -3.94 5.43
C LEU A 65 -3.65 -4.29 5.90
N LYS A 66 -2.68 -4.32 4.97
CA LYS A 66 -1.28 -4.58 5.28
C LYS A 66 -0.70 -3.52 6.22
N ALA A 67 -0.97 -2.25 5.98
CA ALA A 67 -0.55 -1.14 6.83
C ALA A 67 -1.13 -1.24 8.25
N HIS A 68 -2.36 -1.72 8.41
CA HIS A 68 -3.02 -1.86 9.71
C HIS A 68 -2.57 -3.08 10.51
N PHE A 69 -2.53 -4.24 9.88
CA PHE A 69 -2.41 -5.52 10.57
C PHE A 69 -1.02 -6.15 10.53
N ILE A 70 -0.21 -5.85 9.51
CA ILE A 70 1.14 -6.42 9.36
C ILE A 70 2.19 -5.40 9.83
N MET A 71 2.03 -4.13 9.47
CA MET A 71 3.02 -3.08 9.76
C MET A 71 2.83 -2.45 11.14
N ASN A 72 3.87 -2.54 11.96
CA ASN A 72 3.86 -2.05 13.34
C ASN A 72 4.68 -0.78 13.52
N LYS A 73 4.06 0.21 14.17
CA LYS A 73 4.72 1.45 14.58
C LYS A 73 5.80 1.15 15.63
N ASN A 74 6.94 1.81 15.52
CA ASN A 74 8.14 1.63 16.34
C ASN A 74 8.87 0.29 16.13
N LYS A 75 8.47 -0.52 15.13
CA LYS A 75 9.18 -1.74 14.75
C LYS A 75 9.57 -1.70 13.27
N ASP A 76 8.58 -1.54 12.40
CA ASP A 76 8.80 -1.53 10.94
C ASP A 76 8.95 -0.10 10.41
N TYR A 77 8.29 0.86 11.06
CA TYR A 77 8.36 2.28 10.71
C TYR A 77 8.18 3.18 11.93
N LEU A 78 8.63 4.43 11.79
CA LEU A 78 8.46 5.52 12.75
C LEU A 78 7.65 6.64 12.08
N VAL A 79 6.93 7.43 12.89
CA VAL A 79 6.34 8.69 12.42
C VAL A 79 7.12 9.84 13.03
N TYR A 80 7.68 10.70 12.20
CA TYR A 80 8.42 11.89 12.64
C TYR A 80 8.06 13.09 11.79
N LYS A 81 7.68 14.21 12.43
CA LYS A 81 7.30 15.47 11.75
C LYS A 81 6.28 15.26 10.60
N ASN A 82 5.22 14.49 10.84
CA ASN A 82 4.19 14.12 9.85
C ASN A 82 4.72 13.35 8.62
N ASN A 83 5.87 12.70 8.73
CA ASN A 83 6.38 11.79 7.70
C ASN A 83 6.56 10.39 8.28
N VAL A 84 6.29 9.39 7.46
CA VAL A 84 6.58 7.99 7.78
C VAL A 84 8.04 7.70 7.39
N LEU A 85 8.82 7.20 8.33
CA LEU A 85 10.22 6.81 8.15
C LEU A 85 10.35 5.30 8.31
N ILE A 86 11.08 4.64 7.42
CA ILE A 86 11.30 3.18 7.49
C ILE A 86 12.40 2.90 8.52
N ILE A 87 12.20 1.88 9.36
CA ILE A 87 13.23 1.41 10.29
C ILE A 87 13.92 0.19 9.66
N ASP A 88 15.25 0.20 9.64
CA ASP A 88 16.04 -0.98 9.26
C ASP A 88 15.96 -2.03 10.38
N GLN A 89 15.48 -3.23 10.03
CA GLN A 89 15.30 -4.34 10.98
C GLN A 89 16.63 -4.85 11.57
N PHE A 90 17.76 -4.65 10.87
CA PHE A 90 19.06 -5.13 11.35
C PHE A 90 19.73 -4.13 12.29
N THR A 91 19.64 -2.85 11.98
CA THR A 91 20.40 -1.80 12.68
C THR A 91 19.54 -0.91 13.59
N GLY A 92 18.21 -0.94 13.43
CA GLY A 92 17.28 -0.05 14.12
C GLY A 92 17.36 1.41 13.68
N ARG A 93 18.15 1.72 12.64
CA ARG A 93 18.31 3.09 12.12
C ARG A 93 17.14 3.47 11.23
N THR A 94 16.80 4.76 11.23
CA THR A 94 15.81 5.32 10.32
C THR A 94 16.43 5.55 8.95
N LEU A 95 15.79 5.02 7.92
CA LEU A 95 16.17 5.20 6.53
C LEU A 95 15.40 6.40 5.96
N GLU A 96 15.99 7.59 6.07
CA GLU A 96 15.42 8.81 5.51
C GLU A 96 15.42 8.76 3.97
N GLY A 97 14.34 9.26 3.36
CA GLY A 97 14.18 9.30 1.90
C GLY A 97 13.78 7.98 1.24
N ARG A 98 13.80 6.85 1.96
CA ARG A 98 13.22 5.59 1.46
C ARG A 98 11.71 5.56 1.66
N GLN A 99 11.01 5.06 0.66
CA GLN A 99 9.56 4.82 0.70
C GLN A 99 9.29 3.33 0.48
N PHE A 100 8.16 2.86 1.03
CA PHE A 100 7.68 1.52 0.72
C PHE A 100 7.08 1.53 -0.69
N SER A 101 7.33 0.47 -1.43
CA SER A 101 6.83 0.32 -2.80
C SER A 101 5.34 0.02 -2.85
N ASP A 102 4.78 0.12 -4.06
CA ASP A 102 3.47 -0.42 -4.42
C ASP A 102 2.33 0.19 -3.60
N GLY A 103 2.37 1.51 -3.33
CA GLY A 103 1.28 2.20 -2.62
C GLY A 103 1.24 1.97 -1.10
N LEU A 104 2.12 1.14 -0.53
CA LEU A 104 2.10 0.83 0.90
C LEU A 104 2.50 2.04 1.76
N HIS A 105 3.39 2.90 1.26
CA HIS A 105 3.82 4.09 2.00
C HIS A 105 2.66 5.06 2.20
N GLN A 106 1.87 5.28 1.16
CA GLN A 106 0.70 6.13 1.14
C GLN A 106 -0.41 5.57 2.04
N ALA A 107 -0.56 4.24 2.08
CA ALA A 107 -1.48 3.60 3.02
C ALA A 107 -1.04 3.79 4.48
N LEU A 108 0.26 3.75 4.78
CA LEU A 108 0.80 4.05 6.10
C LEU A 108 0.63 5.53 6.48
N GLU A 109 0.89 6.44 5.54
CA GLU A 109 0.63 7.88 5.71
C GLU A 109 -0.86 8.12 6.02
N ALA A 110 -1.76 7.45 5.30
CA ALA A 110 -3.20 7.52 5.56
C ALA A 110 -3.59 6.94 6.94
N LYS A 111 -2.99 5.82 7.35
CA LYS A 111 -3.21 5.19 8.66
C LYS A 111 -2.87 6.15 9.81
N GLU A 112 -1.70 6.78 9.72
CA GLU A 112 -1.16 7.66 10.77
C GLU A 112 -1.63 9.12 10.66
N GLY A 113 -2.45 9.45 9.65
CA GLY A 113 -2.97 10.81 9.43
C GLY A 113 -1.92 11.80 8.94
N CYS A 114 -0.84 11.30 8.34
CA CYS A 114 0.20 12.11 7.71
C CYS A 114 -0.27 12.64 6.33
N ILE A 115 0.51 13.57 5.78
CA ILE A 115 0.23 14.13 4.45
C ILE A 115 0.60 13.06 3.42
N ILE A 116 -0.38 12.57 2.66
CA ILE A 116 -0.15 11.58 1.62
C ILE A 116 0.61 12.21 0.46
N LYS A 117 1.81 11.71 0.19
CA LYS A 117 2.62 12.11 -0.97
C LYS A 117 2.24 11.29 -2.20
N GLU A 118 2.33 11.89 -3.37
CA GLU A 118 2.12 11.16 -4.63
C GLU A 118 3.38 10.36 -4.96
N GLU A 119 3.21 9.10 -5.33
CA GLU A 119 4.32 8.31 -5.87
C GLU A 119 4.69 8.87 -7.24
N THR A 120 5.98 9.00 -7.50
CA THR A 120 6.44 9.26 -8.86
C THR A 120 6.57 7.91 -9.57
N GLU A 121 5.56 7.52 -10.34
CA GLU A 121 5.58 6.26 -11.07
C GLU A 121 6.45 6.37 -12.33
N ILE A 122 7.48 5.53 -12.44
CA ILE A 122 8.37 5.48 -13.61
C ILE A 122 7.89 4.37 -14.53
N ALA A 123 7.15 4.72 -15.58
CA ALA A 123 6.56 3.76 -16.51
C ALA A 123 7.60 2.96 -17.33
N ALA A 124 8.74 3.57 -17.65
CA ALA A 124 9.82 2.92 -18.37
C ALA A 124 11.17 3.52 -17.98
N THR A 125 12.18 2.66 -17.86
CA THR A 125 13.58 3.08 -17.66
C THR A 125 14.47 2.30 -18.61
N ILE A 126 15.36 2.99 -19.32
CA ILE A 126 16.43 2.36 -20.09
C ILE A 126 17.74 3.12 -19.85
N THR A 127 18.83 2.40 -19.67
CA THR A 127 20.17 3.02 -19.58
C THR A 127 20.63 3.40 -20.98
N TYR A 128 21.43 4.47 -21.11
CA TYR A 128 21.99 4.89 -22.39
C TYR A 128 22.72 3.74 -23.08
N GLN A 129 23.50 2.95 -22.33
CA GLN A 129 24.24 1.80 -22.85
C GLN A 129 23.32 0.75 -23.49
N ASN A 130 22.19 0.42 -22.85
CA ASN A 130 21.24 -0.54 -23.40
C ASN A 130 20.41 0.05 -24.55
N PHE A 131 20.09 1.34 -24.50
CA PHE A 131 19.39 2.02 -25.58
C PHE A 131 20.19 2.00 -26.89
N PHE A 132 21.49 2.31 -26.83
CA PHE A 132 22.34 2.33 -28.03
C PHE A 132 22.62 0.93 -28.61
N ARG A 133 22.53 -0.14 -27.82
CA ARG A 133 22.69 -1.53 -28.31
C ARG A 133 21.57 -2.00 -29.25
N ILE A 134 20.42 -1.32 -29.25
CA ILE A 134 19.27 -1.69 -30.09
C ILE A 134 19.51 -1.30 -31.57
N TYR A 135 20.41 -0.36 -31.83
CA TYR A 135 20.73 0.09 -33.19
C TYR A 135 21.68 -0.90 -33.89
N LYS A 136 21.30 -1.36 -35.09
CA LYS A 136 22.12 -2.28 -35.91
C LYS A 136 23.40 -1.63 -36.45
N LYS A 137 23.48 -0.30 -36.45
CA LYS A 137 24.66 0.49 -36.78
C LYS A 137 24.54 1.81 -36.03
N ILE A 138 25.62 2.23 -35.38
CA ILE A 138 25.73 3.48 -34.62
C ILE A 138 26.50 4.49 -35.46
#